data_AF-A0A6B3EYB2-F1
#
_entry.id   AF-A0A6B3EYB2-F1
#
_cell.length_a   1.000
_cell.length_b   1.000
_cell.length_c   1.000
_cell.angle_alpha   90.00
_cell.angle_beta   90.00
_cell.angle_gamma   90.00
#
_symmetry.space_group_name_H-M   'P 1'
#
loop_
_entity.id
_entity.type
_entity.pdbx_description
1 polymer ?
#
loop_
_entity_poly.entity_id
_entity_poly.type
_entity_poly.pdbx_seq_one_letter_code
_entity_poly.pdbx_strand_id
1 'polypeptide(L)'
;AAVYAQLHPERTARVVLDSSGDPDPARVERGWLANMARGAEDRFPDFAAWAADPARGAERLAERPAQVRTRVLALAAQLDAHPRATTTP
;
A
#
# COMPACT_ATOMS: atom_id res chain seq x y z
N ALA A 1 -19.40 -6.48 7.89
CA ALA A 1 -19.60 -6.22 9.34
C ALA A 1 -20.56 -5.05 9.58
N ALA A 2 -20.25 -3.83 9.12
CA ALA A 2 -21.07 -2.63 9.38
C ALA A 2 -22.56 -2.77 8.98
N VAL A 3 -22.86 -3.25 7.77
CA VAL A 3 -24.25 -3.45 7.31
C VAL A 3 -24.99 -4.48 8.17
N TYR A 4 -24.33 -5.58 8.54
CA TYR A 4 -24.93 -6.61 9.41
C TYR A 4 -25.28 -6.03 10.79
N ALA A 5 -24.38 -5.24 11.38
CA ALA A 5 -24.60 -4.57 12.65
C ALA A 5 -25.80 -3.59 12.61
N GLN A 6 -26.03 -2.95 11.45
CA GLN A 6 -27.19 -2.07 11.26
C GLN A 6 -28.50 -2.85 11.13
N LEU A 7 -28.49 -3.99 10.45
CA LEU A 7 -29.69 -4.80 10.20
C LEU A 7 -30.09 -5.67 11.39
N HIS A 8 -29.14 -6.03 12.26
CA HIS A 8 -29.35 -6.92 13.41
C HIS A 8 -28.72 -6.35 14.69
N PRO A 9 -29.14 -5.15 15.14
CA PRO A 9 -28.56 -4.50 16.31
C PRO A 9 -28.75 -5.34 17.59
N GLU A 10 -29.85 -6.07 17.72
CA GLU A 10 -30.15 -6.95 18.85
C GLU A 10 -29.24 -8.18 18.94
N ARG A 11 -28.56 -8.52 17.83
CA ARG A 11 -27.60 -9.63 17.74
C ARG A 11 -26.15 -9.17 17.73
N THR A 12 -25.92 -7.87 17.84
CA THR A 12 -24.59 -7.27 17.70
C THR A 12 -24.22 -6.53 18.98
N ALA A 13 -23.37 -7.14 19.81
CA ALA A 13 -22.96 -6.53 21.07
C ALA A 13 -21.78 -5.55 20.92
N ARG A 14 -20.68 -5.99 20.28
CA ARG A 14 -19.47 -5.19 20.08
C ARG A 14 -18.88 -5.48 18.72
N VAL A 15 -18.39 -4.45 18.04
CA VAL A 15 -17.78 -4.54 16.71
C VAL A 15 -16.45 -3.80 16.73
N VAL A 16 -15.39 -4.44 16.22
CA VAL A 16 -14.13 -3.77 15.87
C VAL A 16 -14.09 -3.66 14.36
N LEU A 17 -13.94 -2.43 13.87
CA LEU A 17 -13.78 -2.13 12.46
C LEU A 17 -12.35 -1.64 12.27
N ASP A 18 -11.50 -2.51 11.73
CA ASP A 18 -10.14 -2.19 11.31
C ASP A 18 -10.06 -2.26 9.78
N SER A 19 -9.23 -1.41 9.17
CA SER A 19 -9.01 -1.37 7.72
C SER A 19 -10.31 -1.24 6.92
N SER A 20 -11.19 -0.34 7.35
CA SER A 20 -12.53 -0.17 6.79
C SER A 20 -12.54 0.65 5.50
N GLY A 21 -13.37 0.23 4.55
CA GLY A 21 -13.60 0.93 3.28
C GLY A 21 -14.54 2.13 3.40
N ASP A 22 -14.83 2.74 2.25
CA ASP A 22 -15.79 3.85 2.15
C ASP A 22 -17.19 3.40 2.61
N PRO A 23 -17.83 4.12 3.56
CA PRO A 23 -19.18 3.77 4.00
C PRO A 23 -20.26 4.07 2.95
N ASP A 24 -19.95 4.84 1.89
CA ASP A 24 -20.83 5.06 0.74
C ASP A 24 -20.84 3.82 -0.18
N PRO A 25 -21.96 3.07 -0.26
CA PRO A 25 -22.04 1.87 -1.08
C PRO A 25 -21.92 2.15 -2.59
N ALA A 26 -22.08 3.41 -3.04
CA ALA A 26 -21.84 3.79 -4.43
C ALA A 26 -20.33 3.93 -4.75
N ARG A 27 -19.47 3.96 -3.73
CA ARG A 27 -18.02 4.18 -3.83
C ARG A 27 -17.18 2.98 -3.40
N VAL A 28 -17.80 1.81 -3.23
CA VAL A 28 -17.13 0.57 -2.84
C VAL A 28 -15.86 0.38 -3.68
N GLU A 29 -14.74 0.15 -2.98
CA GLU A 29 -13.34 0.11 -3.47
C GLU A 29 -12.76 1.40 -4.08
N ARG A 30 -13.56 2.29 -4.69
CA ARG A 30 -13.04 3.53 -5.28
C ARG A 30 -12.50 4.51 -4.24
N GLY A 31 -13.23 4.69 -3.13
CA GLY A 31 -12.77 5.53 -2.03
C GLY A 31 -11.51 4.96 -1.38
N TRP A 32 -11.41 3.63 -1.31
CA TRP A 32 -10.23 2.93 -0.81
C TRP A 32 -9.02 3.17 -1.70
N LEU A 33 -9.11 2.93 -3.01
CA LEU A 33 -8.00 3.15 -3.95
C LEU A 33 -7.50 4.60 -3.95
N ALA A 34 -8.40 5.58 -3.95
CA ALA A 34 -8.04 6.99 -3.93
C ALA A 34 -7.30 7.40 -2.64
N ASN A 35 -7.68 6.82 -1.51
CA ASN A 35 -7.04 7.09 -0.22
C ASN A 35 -5.72 6.32 -0.06
N MET A 36 -5.64 5.09 -0.58
CA MET A 36 -4.42 4.28 -0.56
C MET A 36 -3.28 4.95 -1.32
N ALA A 37 -3.55 5.54 -2.49
CA ALA A 37 -2.52 6.24 -3.26
C ALA A 37 -1.88 7.41 -2.49
N ARG A 38 -2.71 8.21 -1.80
CA ARG A 38 -2.22 9.30 -0.95
C ARG A 38 -1.44 8.79 0.26
N GLY A 39 -1.98 7.78 0.96
CA GLY A 39 -1.29 7.19 2.10
C GLY A 39 0.07 6.60 1.72
N ALA A 40 0.16 5.93 0.56
CA ALA A 40 1.42 5.42 0.04
C ALA A 40 2.42 6.54 -0.27
N GLU A 41 1.99 7.63 -0.89
CA GLU A 41 2.85 8.79 -1.16
C GLU A 41 3.33 9.45 0.14
N ASP A 42 2.42 9.68 1.10
CA ASP A 42 2.76 10.30 2.37
C ASP A 42 3.77 9.47 3.15
N ARG A 43 3.64 8.13 3.13
CA ARG A 43 4.51 7.18 3.83
C ARG A 43 5.72 6.71 3.02
N PHE A 44 5.84 7.13 1.76
CA PHE A 44 6.99 6.78 0.93
C PHE A 44 8.34 7.16 1.58
N PRO A 45 8.50 8.30 2.29
CA PRO A 45 9.74 8.61 2.99
C PRO A 45 10.16 7.56 4.04
N ASP A 46 9.20 6.93 4.72
CA ASP A 46 9.47 5.90 5.72
C ASP A 46 10.03 4.64 5.04
N PHE A 47 9.41 4.23 3.93
CA PHE A 47 9.94 3.16 3.07
C PHE A 47 11.33 3.52 2.52
N ALA A 48 11.54 4.76 2.07
CA ALA A 48 12.82 5.19 1.52
C ALA A 48 13.94 5.19 2.57
N ALA A 49 13.63 5.57 3.81
CA ALA A 49 14.57 5.48 4.93
C ALA A 49 14.96 4.03 5.21
N TRP A 50 13.97 3.14 5.33
CA TRP A 50 14.20 1.72 5.53
C TRP A 50 14.99 1.07 4.39
N ALA A 51 14.64 1.37 3.14
CA ALA A 51 15.24 0.77 1.95
C ALA A 51 16.68 1.24 1.67
N ALA A 52 17.05 2.42 2.17
CA ALA A 52 18.40 2.96 2.06
C ALA A 52 19.29 2.65 3.28
N ASP A 53 18.73 2.00 4.31
CA ASP A 53 19.47 1.64 5.52
C ASP A 53 20.62 0.67 5.18
N PRO A 54 21.87 0.97 5.58
CA PRO A 54 23.00 0.05 5.43
C PRO A 54 22.75 -1.37 5.97
N ALA A 55 21.91 -1.52 6.99
CA ALA A 55 21.52 -2.81 7.55
C ALA A 55 20.74 -3.71 6.59
N ARG A 56 20.28 -3.19 5.43
CA ARG A 56 19.66 -3.99 4.38
C ARG A 56 20.66 -4.82 3.57
N GLY A 57 21.96 -4.52 3.68
CA GLY A 57 23.00 -5.27 2.95
C GLY A 57 22.71 -5.36 1.45
N ALA A 58 22.56 -6.57 0.92
CA ALA A 58 22.27 -6.83 -0.49
C ALA A 58 20.89 -6.32 -0.94
N GLU A 59 19.94 -6.10 -0.02
CA GLU A 59 18.60 -5.60 -0.31
C GLU A 59 18.53 -4.07 -0.34
N ARG A 60 19.63 -3.37 -0.02
CA ARG A 60 19.68 -1.91 0.00
C ARG A 60 19.43 -1.35 -1.40
N LEU A 61 18.39 -0.54 -1.54
CA LEU A 61 17.97 -0.02 -2.85
C LEU A 61 18.80 1.19 -3.31
N ALA A 62 19.29 2.01 -2.38
CA ALA A 62 20.11 3.17 -2.68
C ALA A 62 20.98 3.58 -1.48
N GLU A 63 22.01 4.39 -1.72
CA GLU A 63 22.84 4.93 -0.64
C GLU A 63 22.10 5.95 0.21
N ARG A 64 21.27 6.78 -0.41
CA ARG A 64 20.50 7.83 0.28
C ARG A 64 19.00 7.64 0.07
N PRO A 65 18.16 7.86 1.11
CA PRO A 65 16.70 7.77 0.99
C PRO A 65 16.13 8.57 -0.18
N ALA A 66 16.66 9.78 -0.42
CA ALA A 66 16.22 10.66 -1.51
C ALA A 66 16.38 10.05 -2.93
N GLN A 67 17.24 9.03 -3.09
CA GLN A 67 17.47 8.36 -4.38
C GLN A 67 16.51 7.18 -4.61
N VAL A 68 15.83 6.68 -3.57
CA VAL A 68 15.01 5.46 -3.63
C VAL A 68 13.86 5.61 -4.63
N ARG A 69 13.17 6.75 -4.64
CA ARG A 69 12.07 7.00 -5.60
C ARG A 69 12.53 6.88 -7.04
N THR A 70 13.60 7.59 -7.40
CA THR A 70 14.17 7.55 -8.74
C THR A 70 14.56 6.13 -9.12
N ARG A 71 15.17 5.37 -8.20
CA ARG A 71 15.59 3.99 -8.44
C ARG A 71 14.40 3.06 -8.70
N VAL A 72 13.36 3.14 -7.88
CA VAL A 72 12.15 2.30 -8.01
C VAL A 72 11.42 2.60 -9.31
N LEU A 73 11.20 3.89 -9.63
CA LEU A 73 10.50 4.27 -10.87
C LEU A 73 11.29 3.91 -12.12
N ALA A 74 12.63 4.03 -12.09
CA ALA A 74 13.47 3.59 -13.20
C ALA A 74 13.41 2.08 -13.42
N LEU A 75 13.38 1.29 -12.34
CA LEU A 75 13.22 -0.16 -12.42
C LEU A 75 11.85 -0.55 -13.00
N ALA A 76 10.78 0.11 -12.54
CA ALA A 76 9.43 -0.12 -13.06
C ALA A 76 9.38 0.17 -14.57
N ALA A 77 9.86 1.34 -15.00
CA ALA A 77 9.91 1.70 -16.42
C ALA A 77 10.73 0.71 -17.27
N GLN A 78 11.82 0.17 -16.71
CA GLN A 78 12.61 -0.86 -17.39
C GLN A 78 11.81 -2.16 -17.57
N LEU A 79 11.08 -2.61 -16.55
CA LEU A 79 10.30 -3.84 -16.57
C LEU A 79 9.03 -3.70 -17.43
N ASP A 80 8.46 -2.51 -17.52
CA ASP A 80 7.36 -2.21 -18.46
C ASP A 80 7.83 -2.33 -19.91
N ALA A 81 9.03 -1.84 -20.22
CA ALA A 81 9.61 -1.91 -21.56
C ALA A 81 10.19 -3.30 -21.90
N HIS A 82 10.76 -3.98 -20.90
CA HIS A 82 11.48 -5.25 -21.04
C HIS A 82 11.09 -6.19 -19.90
N PRO A 83 9.90 -6.82 -19.98
CA PRO A 83 9.41 -7.71 -18.94
C PRO A 83 10.35 -8.89 -18.74
N ARG A 84 10.48 -9.33 -17.49
CA ARG A 84 11.23 -10.54 -17.12
C ARG A 84 10.27 -11.61 -16.67
N ALA A 85 10.56 -12.87 -17.02
CA ALA A 85 9.81 -13.99 -16.48
C ALA A 85 9.92 -14.00 -14.95
N THR A 86 8.79 -14.20 -14.27
CA THR A 86 8.78 -14.37 -12.81
C THR A 86 9.52 -15.65 -12.44
N THR A 87 10.34 -15.57 -11.41
CA THR A 87 10.96 -16.75 -10.76
C THR A 87 10.09 -17.31 -9.64
N THR A 88 9.00 -16.64 -9.31
CA THR A 88 7.98 -17.12 -8.37
C THR A 88 6.97 -17.98 -9.13
N PRO A 89 6.71 -19.23 -8.69
CA PRO A 89 5.76 -20.15 -9.34
C PRO A 89 4.33 -19.62 -9.43
#